data_AF-A0A7K2WWD5-F1
#
_entry.id   AF-A0A7K2WWD5-F1
#
_cell.length_a   1.000
_cell.length_b   1.000
_cell.length_c   1.000
_cell.angle_alpha   90.00
_cell.angle_beta   90.00
_cell.angle_gamma   90.00
#
_symmetry.space_group_name_H-M   'P 1'
#
loop_
_entity.id
_entity.type
_entity.pdbx_description
1 polymer ?
#
loop_
_entity_poly.entity_id
_entity_poly.type
_entity_poly.pdbx_seq_one_letter_code
_entity_poly.pdbx_strand_id
1 'polypeptide(L)'
;MTADLDRPCPHLDFAAYVAVNRLTAADDDPTVVGYSADITVECDDCGEPFRWTGLDAGVSPAGPTCSVDEKTMCAPLRPASADPDFGLGLPGVAVIRRA
;
A
#
# COMPACT_ATOMS: atom_id res chain seq x y z
N MET A 1 9.21 -19.20 -18.38
CA MET A 1 10.65 -19.07 -18.14
C MET A 1 10.93 -19.71 -16.80
N THR A 2 11.76 -20.75 -16.75
CA THR A 2 12.08 -21.47 -15.51
C THR A 2 13.29 -20.80 -14.89
N ALA A 3 13.13 -20.16 -13.74
CA ALA A 3 14.22 -19.54 -13.01
C ALA A 3 15.25 -20.61 -12.61
N ASP A 4 16.53 -20.37 -12.93
CA ASP A 4 17.66 -21.17 -12.50
C ASP A 4 18.00 -20.80 -11.05
N LEU A 5 17.61 -21.65 -10.10
CA LEU A 5 17.74 -21.40 -8.66
C LEU A 5 19.20 -21.33 -8.17
N ASP A 6 20.17 -21.80 -8.97
CA ASP A 6 21.59 -21.86 -8.61
C ASP A 6 22.37 -20.60 -9.00
N ARG A 7 21.76 -19.66 -9.74
CA ARG A 7 22.40 -18.40 -10.11
C ARG A 7 21.74 -17.23 -9.39
N PRO A 8 22.47 -16.46 -8.56
CA PRO A 8 21.90 -15.28 -7.92
C PRO A 8 21.38 -14.31 -8.99
N CYS A 9 20.09 -13.99 -8.91
CA CYS A 9 19.48 -12.99 -9.78
C CYS A 9 20.05 -11.61 -9.41
N PRO A 10 20.49 -10.80 -10.39
CA PRO A 10 20.99 -9.45 -10.12
C PRO A 10 19.86 -8.44 -9.83
N HIS A 11 18.60 -8.81 -10.07
CA HIS A 11 17.42 -7.97 -9.93
C HIS A 11 17.55 -6.61 -10.63
N LEU A 12 17.65 -6.64 -11.97
CA LEU A 12 17.82 -5.42 -12.78
C LEU A 12 16.47 -4.84 -13.23
N ASP A 13 15.47 -5.71 -13.42
CA ASP A 13 14.13 -5.35 -13.84
C ASP A 13 13.08 -5.68 -12.76
N PHE A 14 12.04 -4.84 -12.68
CA PHE A 14 11.06 -4.87 -11.60
C PHE A 14 9.65 -4.66 -12.15
N ALA A 15 8.69 -5.43 -11.62
CA ALA A 15 7.28 -5.24 -11.84
C ALA A 15 6.61 -4.78 -10.54
N ALA A 16 5.71 -3.79 -10.63
CA ALA A 16 4.90 -3.33 -9.52
C ALA A 16 3.42 -3.47 -9.87
N TYR A 17 2.64 -4.04 -8.97
CA TYR A 17 1.20 -4.12 -9.07
C TYR A 17 0.56 -3.25 -8.00
N VAL A 18 -0.43 -2.47 -8.38
CA VAL A 18 -1.13 -1.52 -7.52
C VAL A 18 -2.63 -1.75 -7.62
N ALA A 19 -3.25 -2.21 -6.54
CA ALA A 19 -4.71 -2.29 -6.40
C ALA A 19 -5.21 -1.11 -5.57
N VAL A 20 -6.04 -0.25 -6.16
CA VAL A 20 -6.66 0.88 -5.44
C VAL A 20 -8.04 0.48 -4.94
N ASN A 21 -8.18 0.46 -3.62
CA ASN A 21 -9.39 0.08 -2.90
C ASN A 21 -10.14 1.31 -2.38
N ARG A 22 -11.47 1.24 -2.41
CA ARG A 22 -12.37 2.22 -1.80
C ARG A 22 -12.78 1.72 -0.43
N LEU A 23 -12.64 2.56 0.58
CA LEU A 23 -13.12 2.29 1.94
C LEU A 23 -14.49 2.95 2.08
N THR A 24 -15.51 2.17 2.38
CA THR A 24 -16.88 2.65 2.63
C THR A 24 -17.12 2.85 4.13
N ALA A 25 -18.08 3.70 4.49
CA ALA A 25 -18.42 3.96 5.88
C ALA A 25 -18.92 2.70 6.61
N ALA A 26 -19.66 1.86 5.88
CA ALA A 26 -20.16 0.55 6.30
C ALA A 26 -20.33 -0.34 5.06
N ASP A 27 -20.65 -1.62 5.27
CA ASP A 27 -20.89 -2.58 4.18
C ASP A 27 -22.15 -2.22 3.35
N ASP A 28 -23.14 -1.57 3.97
CA ASP A 28 -24.41 -1.16 3.36
C ASP A 28 -24.48 0.34 3.00
N ASP A 29 -23.44 1.11 3.30
CA ASP A 29 -23.34 2.53 2.95
C ASP A 29 -22.29 2.74 1.85
N PRO A 30 -22.69 3.10 0.61
CA PRO A 30 -21.75 3.30 -0.49
C PRO A 30 -20.88 4.57 -0.36
N THR A 31 -21.03 5.35 0.71
CA THR A 31 -20.25 6.56 0.96
C THR A 31 -18.78 6.20 1.15
N VAL A 32 -17.94 6.66 0.21
CA VAL A 32 -16.49 6.46 0.29
C VAL A 32 -15.90 7.41 1.32
N VAL A 33 -15.31 6.84 2.37
CA VAL A 33 -14.68 7.57 3.47
C VAL A 33 -13.16 7.62 3.36
N GLY A 34 -12.55 6.80 2.49
CA GLY A 34 -11.11 6.76 2.29
C GLY A 34 -10.70 5.89 1.09
N TYR A 35 -9.41 5.92 0.76
CA TYR A 35 -8.80 5.04 -0.24
C TYR A 35 -7.53 4.40 0.33
N SER A 36 -7.24 3.18 -0.08
CA SER A 36 -5.98 2.48 0.21
C SER A 36 -5.46 1.86 -1.06
N ALA A 37 -4.15 1.93 -1.29
CA ALA A 37 -3.48 1.18 -2.33
C ALA A 37 -2.74 -0.01 -1.73
N ASP A 38 -2.99 -1.19 -2.27
CA ASP A 38 -2.21 -2.39 -1.97
C ASP A 38 -1.15 -2.53 -3.06
N ILE A 39 0.12 -2.50 -2.66
CA ILE A 39 1.25 -2.45 -3.58
C ILE A 39 2.16 -3.65 -3.35
N THR A 40 2.39 -4.42 -4.41
CA THR A 40 3.37 -5.52 -4.45
C THR A 40 4.44 -5.21 -5.48
N VAL A 41 5.67 -5.59 -5.17
CA VAL A 41 6.82 -5.43 -6.09
C VAL A 41 7.54 -6.77 -6.20
N GLU A 42 7.86 -7.18 -7.40
CA GLU A 42 8.62 -8.40 -7.68
C GLU A 42 9.66 -8.16 -8.77
N CYS A 43 10.70 -8.98 -8.79
CA CYS A 43 11.68 -8.95 -9.87
C CYS A 43 11.06 -9.53 -11.14
N ASP A 44 11.11 -8.80 -12.25
CA ASP A 44 10.49 -9.24 -13.51
C ASP A 44 11.24 -10.43 -14.13
N ASP A 45 12.54 -10.58 -13.81
CA ASP A 45 13.38 -11.66 -14.33
C ASP A 45 13.16 -13.01 -13.61
N CYS A 46 13.16 -13.01 -12.28
CA CYS A 46 13.10 -14.23 -11.47
C CYS A 46 11.79 -14.44 -10.72
N GLY A 47 10.90 -13.44 -10.69
CA GLY A 47 9.63 -13.48 -9.97
C GLY A 47 9.77 -13.41 -8.45
N GLU A 48 10.95 -13.09 -7.91
CA GLU A 48 11.13 -12.98 -6.47
C GLU A 48 10.42 -11.73 -5.93
N PRO A 49 9.48 -11.87 -4.96
CA PRO A 49 8.81 -10.73 -4.38
C PRO A 49 9.75 -9.97 -3.43
N PHE A 50 9.75 -8.65 -3.53
CA PHE A 50 10.45 -7.78 -2.60
C PHE A 50 9.70 -7.67 -1.27
N ARG A 51 10.45 -7.40 -0.21
CA ARG A 51 9.92 -7.14 1.13
C ARG A 51 10.03 -5.65 1.46
N TRP A 52 8.95 -5.09 1.98
CA TRP A 52 8.92 -3.74 2.52
C TRP A 52 9.66 -3.70 3.86
N THR A 53 10.68 -2.84 3.95
CA THR A 53 11.44 -2.64 5.20
C THR A 53 11.07 -1.32 5.85
N GLY A 54 11.04 -1.28 7.18
CA GLY A 54 10.75 -0.06 7.94
C GLY A 54 9.27 0.32 8.03
N LEU A 55 8.35 -0.56 7.63
CA LEU A 55 6.91 -0.40 7.84
C LEU A 55 6.43 -1.36 8.93
N ASP A 56 5.49 -0.89 9.74
CA ASP A 56 4.80 -1.75 10.70
C ASP A 56 3.82 -2.67 9.97
N ALA A 57 3.66 -3.89 10.49
CA ALA A 57 2.67 -4.83 9.98
C ALA A 57 1.25 -4.40 10.40
N GLY A 58 0.30 -4.39 9.46
CA GLY A 58 -1.11 -4.12 9.72
C GLY A 58 -1.77 -3.23 8.67
N VAL A 59 -2.81 -2.52 9.10
CA VAL A 59 -3.55 -1.52 8.31
C VAL A 59 -3.67 -0.23 9.12
N SER A 60 -3.43 0.91 8.49
CA SER A 60 -3.58 2.21 9.14
C SER A 60 -4.13 3.25 8.16
N PRO A 61 -5.18 4.01 8.52
CA PRO A 61 -5.64 5.14 7.71
C PRO A 61 -4.66 6.31 7.73
N ALA A 62 -3.75 6.36 8.71
CA ALA A 62 -2.91 7.52 8.98
C ALA A 62 -1.50 7.41 8.38
N GLY A 63 -1.07 6.22 7.95
CA GLY A 63 0.25 6.02 7.36
C GLY A 63 0.40 4.65 6.71
N PRO A 64 1.44 4.46 5.87
CA PRO A 64 1.69 3.19 5.22
C PRO A 64 2.07 2.11 6.24
N THR A 65 1.55 0.92 6.01
CA THR A 65 1.86 -0.31 6.76
C THR A 65 2.12 -1.43 5.75
N CYS A 66 2.48 -2.63 6.21
CA CYS A 66 2.66 -3.79 5.34
C CYS A 66 1.92 -5.04 5.84
N SER A 67 1.81 -6.05 4.97
CA SER A 67 1.35 -7.39 5.34
C SER A 67 2.34 -8.07 6.29
N VAL A 68 1.88 -9.07 7.03
CA VAL A 68 2.71 -9.81 8.01
C VAL A 68 3.91 -10.51 7.36
N ASP A 69 3.81 -10.88 6.08
CA ASP A 69 4.91 -11.45 5.30
C ASP A 69 5.77 -10.39 4.59
N GLU A 70 5.47 -9.10 4.81
CA GLU A 70 6.17 -7.93 4.30
C GLU A 70 6.12 -7.75 2.78
N LYS A 71 5.28 -8.50 2.05
CA LYS A 71 5.25 -8.48 0.57
C LYS A 71 4.27 -7.48 -0.03
N THR A 72 3.30 -7.03 0.75
CA THR A 72 2.28 -6.07 0.32
C THR A 72 2.35 -4.83 1.20
N MET A 73 2.46 -3.64 0.62
CA MET A 73 2.33 -2.38 1.32
C MET A 73 0.90 -1.88 1.19
N CYS A 74 0.29 -1.50 2.31
CA CYS A 74 -1.02 -0.87 2.38
C CYS A 74 -0.79 0.64 2.57
N ALA A 75 -0.95 1.41 1.51
CA ALA A 75 -0.70 2.85 1.51
C ALA A 75 -2.01 3.64 1.47
N PRO A 76 -2.35 4.42 2.53
CA PRO A 76 -3.51 5.30 2.49
C PRO A 76 -3.31 6.39 1.42
N LEU A 77 -4.35 6.61 0.62
CA LEU A 77 -4.37 7.61 -0.45
C LEU A 77 -5.57 8.53 -0.29
N ARG A 78 -5.47 9.72 -0.89
CA ARG A 78 -6.61 10.64 -1.04
C ARG A 78 -6.56 11.31 -2.41
N PRO A 79 -7.71 11.72 -2.98
CA PRO A 79 -7.73 12.57 -4.16
C PRO A 79 -6.95 13.87 -3.91
N ALA A 80 -6.21 14.35 -4.90
CA ALA A 80 -5.42 15.57 -4.78
C ALA A 80 -6.26 16.81 -4.44
N SER A 81 -7.55 16.80 -4.81
CA SER A 81 -8.52 17.87 -4.52
C SER A 81 -9.26 17.69 -3.19
N ALA A 82 -9.06 16.59 -2.47
CA ALA A 82 -9.76 16.32 -1.21
C ALA A 82 -9.09 17.02 -0.03
N ASP A 83 -9.85 17.17 1.06
CA ASP A 83 -9.36 17.69 2.33
C ASP A 83 -8.15 16.86 2.83
N PRO A 84 -7.15 17.48 3.47
CA PRO A 84 -6.01 16.75 4.00
C PRO A 84 -6.36 15.58 4.93
N ASP A 85 -7.48 15.66 5.61
CA ASP A 85 -7.91 14.68 6.60
C ASP A 85 -8.90 13.66 6.04
N PHE A 86 -9.19 13.72 4.74
CA PHE A 86 -10.00 12.72 4.05
C PHE A 86 -9.38 11.32 4.24
N GLY A 87 -10.17 10.37 4.76
CA GLY A 87 -9.68 9.03 5.08
C GLY A 87 -9.25 8.82 6.53
N LEU A 88 -9.07 9.88 7.34
CA LEU A 88 -8.58 9.74 8.72
C LEU A 88 -9.66 9.41 9.75
N GLY A 89 -10.94 9.49 9.38
CA GLY A 89 -12.05 9.22 10.30
C GLY A 89 -12.21 10.24 11.43
N LEU A 90 -11.59 11.43 11.31
CA LEU A 90 -11.64 12.50 12.30
C LEU A 90 -12.54 13.64 11.81
N PRO A 91 -13.80 13.76 12.28
CA PRO A 91 -14.63 14.90 11.92
C PRO A 91 -14.08 16.19 12.56
N GLY A 92 -13.72 17.16 11.71
CA GLY A 92 -13.45 18.54 12.13
C GLY A 92 -12.08 18.84 12.75
N VAL A 93 -11.09 17.96 12.58
CA VAL A 93 -9.71 18.19 13.07
C VAL A 93 -8.69 17.86 12.01
N ALA A 94 -7.75 18.79 11.78
CA ALA A 94 -6.66 18.60 10.83
C ALA A 94 -5.39 18.01 11.45
N VAL A 95 -4.94 16.86 10.95
CA VAL A 95 -3.72 16.17 11.38
C VAL A 95 -2.58 16.53 10.42
N ILE A 96 -1.85 17.59 10.76
CA ILE A 96 -0.64 17.98 10.04
C ILE A 96 0.55 17.22 10.66
N ARG A 97 1.05 16.19 9.97
CA ARG A 97 2.33 15.56 10.35
C ARG A 97 3.49 16.46 9.91
N ARG A 98 4.34 16.85 10.86
CA ARG A 98 5.65 17.41 10.55
C ARG A 98 6.65 16.26 10.41
N ALA A 99 7.41 16.27 9.31
CA ALA A 99 8.57 15.43 9.09
C ALA A 99 9.71 15.79 10.05
#